data_AF-A0A949Q7H1-F1
#
_entry.id   AF-A0A949Q7H1-F1
#
_cell.length_a   1.000
_cell.length_b   1.000
_cell.length_c   1.000
_cell.angle_alpha   90.00
_cell.angle_beta   90.00
_cell.angle_gamma   90.00
#
_symmetry.space_group_name_H-M   'P 1'
#
loop_
_entity.id
_entity.type
_entity.pdbx_description
1 polymer ?
#
loop_
_entity_poly.entity_id
_entity_poly.type
_entity_poly.pdbx_seq_one_letter_code
_entity_poly.pdbx_strand_id
1 'polypeptide(L)'
;FIGHRKTDLYCSGLDTCGEGDEASGREPESVLDKTIATLVGCEVVLCSKIGYEPWGKLEASGMQPNDEHALEPSEDAVLAVYRAN
;
A
#
# COMPACT_ATOMS: atom_id res chain seq x y z
N PHE A 1 -10.74 -2.12 -17.63
CA PHE A 1 -11.63 -1.14 -16.96
C PHE A 1 -10.87 -0.66 -15.73
N ILE A 2 -10.67 0.65 -15.57
CA ILE A 2 -10.04 1.19 -14.36
C ILE A 2 -11.14 1.29 -13.30
N GLY A 3 -11.06 0.44 -12.27
CA GLY A 3 -11.99 0.44 -11.15
C GLY A 3 -11.50 1.33 -10.02
N HIS A 4 -12.42 1.96 -9.29
CA HIS A 4 -12.10 2.70 -8.07
C HIS A 4 -12.52 1.89 -6.84
N ARG A 5 -11.57 1.67 -5.91
CA ARG A 5 -11.86 1.10 -4.58
C ARG A 5 -11.94 2.24 -3.58
N LYS A 6 -13.05 2.35 -2.85
CA LYS A 6 -13.14 3.30 -1.74
C LYS A 6 -12.30 2.78 -0.58
N THR A 7 -11.36 3.58 -0.10
CA THR A 7 -10.51 3.29 1.05
C THR A 7 -10.67 4.41 2.08
N ASP A 8 -10.33 4.13 3.34
CA ASP A 8 -10.29 5.16 4.37
C ASP A 8 -9.15 6.15 4.12
N LEU A 9 -9.23 7.32 4.76
CA LEU A 9 -8.19 8.33 4.66
C LEU A 9 -6.91 7.83 5.34
N TYR A 10 -5.83 7.72 4.57
CA TYR A 10 -4.52 7.30 5.09
C TYR A 10 -3.91 8.31 6.06
N CYS A 11 -4.35 9.58 6.03
CA CYS A 11 -3.89 10.64 6.92
C CYS A 11 -4.63 10.60 8.27
N SER A 12 -4.60 9.42 8.89
CA SER A 12 -5.15 9.12 10.21
C SER A 12 -4.01 8.55 11.05
N GLY A 13 -3.08 9.41 11.43
CA GLY A 13 -1.97 9.07 12.32
C GLY A 13 -1.83 10.14 13.39
N LEU A 14 -1.42 9.73 14.59
CA LEU A 14 -0.93 10.67 15.59
C LEU A 14 0.36 11.35 15.06
N ASP A 15 0.77 12.47 15.65
CA ASP A 15 1.97 13.24 15.25
C ASP A 15 3.29 12.42 15.30
N THR A 16 3.23 11.20 15.82
CA THR A 16 4.30 10.22 15.87
C THR A 16 4.01 9.05 14.93
N CYS A 17 4.96 8.75 14.05
CA CYS A 17 4.96 7.51 13.29
C CYS A 17 5.11 6.32 14.26
N GLY A 18 4.02 5.76 14.79
CA GLY A 18 4.17 4.59 15.67
C GLY A 18 2.93 3.98 16.32
N GLU A 19 1.95 4.74 16.79
CA GLU A 19 0.93 4.17 17.69
C GLU A 19 -0.47 4.35 17.12
N GLY A 20 -1.12 3.21 16.80
CA GLY A 20 -2.54 3.18 16.47
C GLY A 20 -3.41 3.52 17.68
N ASP A 21 -4.71 3.73 17.44
CA ASP A 21 -5.69 4.16 18.45
C ASP A 21 -5.68 3.30 19.73
N GLU A 22 -5.02 3.78 20.79
CA GLU A 22 -5.04 3.17 22.14
C GLU A 22 -6.44 3.15 22.79
N ALA A 23 -7.43 3.82 22.19
CA ALA A 23 -8.77 3.98 22.75
C ALA A 23 -9.63 2.70 22.75
N SER A 24 -9.19 1.59 22.13
CA SER A 24 -10.04 0.43 21.86
C SER A 24 -9.75 -0.83 22.70
N GLY A 25 -8.75 -0.84 23.60
CA GLY A 25 -8.42 -2.03 24.41
C GLY A 25 -8.01 -3.26 23.58
N ARG A 26 -7.68 -3.05 22.31
CA ARG A 26 -7.09 -4.01 21.37
C ARG A 26 -5.68 -3.52 21.03
N GLU A 27 -4.75 -4.43 20.76
CA GLU A 27 -3.43 -4.07 20.22
C GLU A 27 -3.61 -3.08 19.06
N PRO A 28 -2.96 -1.90 19.08
CA PRO A 28 -3.21 -0.86 18.11
C PRO A 28 -2.72 -1.31 16.72
N GLU A 29 -3.67 -1.52 15.78
CA GLU A 29 -3.32 -1.75 14.37
C GLU A 29 -2.61 -0.50 13.82
N SER A 30 -1.38 -0.69 13.33
CA SER A 30 -0.60 0.43 12.78
C SER A 30 -1.27 0.99 11.53
N VAL A 31 -1.04 2.27 11.24
CA VAL A 31 -1.51 2.92 10.00
C VAL A 31 -1.00 2.17 8.76
N LEU A 32 0.23 1.63 8.84
CA LEU A 32 0.80 0.79 7.80
C LEU A 32 -0.02 -0.49 7.58
N ASP A 33 -0.35 -1.22 8.64
CA ASP A 33 -1.12 -2.46 8.53
C ASP A 33 -2.53 -2.22 7.98
N LYS A 34 -3.19 -1.14 8.44
CA LYS A 34 -4.48 -0.70 7.88
C LYS A 34 -4.36 -0.38 6.39
N THR A 35 -3.31 0.34 5.99
CA THR A 35 -3.08 0.70 4.58
C THR A 35 -2.87 -0.54 3.72
N ILE A 36 -2.05 -1.49 4.16
CA ILE A 36 -1.81 -2.75 3.45
C ILE A 36 -3.10 -3.57 3.32
N ALA A 37 -3.92 -3.64 4.38
CA ALA A 37 -5.21 -4.32 4.34
C ALA A 37 -6.13 -3.77 3.24
N THR A 38 -6.10 -2.46 2.96
CA THR A 38 -6.89 -1.87 1.87
C THR A 38 -6.43 -2.29 0.47
N LEU A 39 -5.16 -2.70 0.32
CA LEU A 39 -4.55 -3.10 -0.94
C LEU A 39 -4.67 -4.60 -1.22
N VAL A 40 -5.03 -5.41 -0.21
CA VAL A 40 -5.16 -6.87 -0.37
C VAL A 40 -6.06 -7.22 -1.57
N GLY A 41 -5.59 -8.19 -2.35
CA GLY A 41 -6.21 -8.63 -3.61
C GLY A 41 -5.73 -7.85 -4.84
N CYS A 42 -4.89 -6.83 -4.69
CA CYS A 42 -4.09 -6.30 -5.78
C CYS A 42 -2.96 -7.29 -6.10
N GLU A 43 -2.66 -7.48 -7.39
CA GLU A 43 -1.56 -8.35 -7.82
C GLU A 43 -0.22 -7.63 -7.72
N VAL A 44 -0.17 -6.37 -8.18
CA VAL A 44 1.02 -5.51 -8.17
C VAL A 44 0.69 -4.16 -7.52
N VAL A 45 1.62 -3.60 -6.75
CA VAL A 45 1.53 -2.27 -6.15
C VAL A 45 2.70 -1.41 -6.64
N LEU A 46 2.40 -0.49 -7.57
CA LEU A 46 3.38 0.45 -8.11
C LEU A 46 3.70 1.55 -7.09
N CYS A 47 4.98 1.76 -6.80
CA CYS A 47 5.47 2.71 -5.80
C CYS A 47 6.59 3.58 -6.38
N SER A 48 6.58 4.89 -6.12
CA SER A 48 7.74 5.74 -6.46
C SER A 48 8.92 5.53 -5.52
N LYS A 49 8.64 5.17 -4.27
CA LYS A 49 9.60 4.76 -3.25
C LYS A 49 8.87 4.03 -2.12
N ILE A 50 9.53 3.03 -1.53
CA ILE A 50 8.98 2.24 -0.45
C ILE A 50 10.09 1.79 0.50
N GLY A 51 9.78 1.68 1.79
CA GLY A 51 10.71 1.18 2.80
C GLY A 51 10.71 -0.35 2.88
N TYR A 52 11.75 -0.94 3.48
CA TYR A 52 11.90 -2.40 3.60
C TYR A 52 10.76 -3.08 4.37
N GLU A 53 10.30 -2.49 5.47
CA GLU A 53 9.20 -3.07 6.24
C GLU A 53 7.88 -3.10 5.44
N PRO A 54 7.39 -2.00 4.85
CA PRO A 54 6.24 -2.03 3.95
C PRO A 54 6.40 -3.02 2.80
N TRP A 55 7.58 -3.08 2.18
CA TRP A 55 7.87 -4.03 1.09
C TRP A 55 7.62 -5.47 1.52
N GLY A 56 8.25 -5.90 2.62
CA GLY A 56 8.12 -7.27 3.11
C GLY A 56 6.67 -7.61 3.51
N LYS A 57 5.92 -6.65 4.06
CA LYS A 57 4.50 -6.87 4.40
C LYS A 57 3.61 -7.01 3.16
N LEU A 58 3.89 -6.29 2.07
CA LEU A 58 3.18 -6.46 0.80
C LEU A 58 3.44 -7.85 0.20
N GLU A 59 4.70 -8.28 0.16
CA GLU A 59 5.08 -9.63 -0.31
C GLU A 59 4.43 -10.73 0.54
N ALA A 60 4.47 -10.59 1.87
CA ALA A 60 3.83 -11.53 2.79
C ALA A 60 2.30 -11.61 2.61
N SER A 61 1.69 -10.56 2.04
CA SER A 61 0.26 -10.51 1.69
C SER A 61 -0.04 -11.04 0.28
N GLY A 62 0.97 -11.54 -0.44
CA GLY A 62 0.85 -12.08 -1.79
C GLY A 62 0.82 -11.02 -2.89
N MET A 63 1.20 -9.78 -2.60
CA MET A 63 1.27 -8.68 -3.56
C MET A 63 2.72 -8.47 -4.02
N GLN A 64 2.91 -8.08 -5.27
CA GLN A 64 4.21 -7.67 -5.79
C GLN A 64 4.39 -6.14 -5.67
N PRO A 65 5.16 -5.64 -4.70
CA PRO A 65 5.64 -4.25 -4.79
C PRO A 65 6.54 -4.06 -6.02
N ASN A 66 6.40 -2.92 -6.71
CA ASN A 66 7.20 -2.59 -7.89
C ASN A 66 7.60 -1.10 -7.87
N ASP A 67 8.90 -0.82 -7.87
CA ASP A 67 9.47 0.54 -7.91
C ASP A 67 10.26 0.84 -9.20
N GLU A 68 10.18 -0.03 -10.21
CA GLU A 68 10.90 0.11 -11.49
C GLU A 68 10.35 1.27 -12.34
N HIS A 69 9.09 1.65 -12.11
CA HIS A 69 8.39 2.73 -12.82
C HIS A 69 8.30 4.03 -12.00
N ALA A 70 9.27 4.28 -11.11
CA ALA A 70 9.24 5.45 -10.24
C ALA A 70 9.17 6.77 -11.03
N LEU A 71 8.20 7.62 -10.68
CA LEU A 71 7.94 8.94 -11.28
C LEU A 71 7.44 8.94 -12.74
N GLU A 72 7.18 7.77 -13.31
CA GLU A 72 6.52 7.68 -14.62
C GLU A 72 5.02 8.07 -14.51
N PRO A 73 4.39 8.50 -15.62
CA PRO A 73 2.95 8.67 -15.68
C PRO A 73 2.22 7.39 -15.29
N SER A 74 1.18 7.52 -14.47
CA SER A 74 0.47 6.38 -13.86
C SER A 74 -0.11 5.43 -14.91
N GLU A 75 -0.68 6.00 -15.97
CA GLU A 75 -1.29 5.23 -17.06
C GLU A 75 -0.26 4.40 -17.83
N ASP A 76 0.93 4.96 -18.06
CA ASP A 76 2.00 4.29 -18.80
C ASP A 76 2.61 3.15 -17.97
N ALA A 77 2.88 3.41 -16.68
CA ALA A 77 3.41 2.40 -15.75
C ALA A 77 2.45 1.22 -15.57
N VAL A 78 1.15 1.48 -15.38
CA VAL A 78 0.14 0.42 -15.25
C VAL A 78 0.03 -0.40 -16.53
N LEU A 79 0.07 0.23 -17.70
CA LEU A 79 0.04 -0.47 -18.99
C LEU A 79 1.29 -1.31 -19.22
N ALA A 80 2.47 -0.83 -18.82
CA ALA A 80 3.72 -1.58 -18.93
C ALA A 80 3.66 -2.87 -18.10
N VAL A 81 3.27 -2.77 -16.83
CA VAL A 81 3.11 -3.93 -15.93
C VAL A 81 2.05 -4.90 -16.44
N TYR A 82 0.88 -4.40 -16.85
CA TYR A 82 -0.21 -5.24 -17.36
C TYR A 82 0.19 -6.06 -18.60
N ARG A 83 1.12 -5.57 -19.42
CA ARG A 83 1.61 -6.29 -20.61
C ARG A 83 2.72 -7.29 -20.29
N ALA A 84 3.40 -7.12 -19.16
CA ALA A 84 4.51 -7.95 -18.73
C ALA A 84 4.06 -9.16 -17.89
N ASN A 85 2.85 -9.10 -17.33
CA ASN A 85 2.17 -10.20 -16.63
C ASN A 85 1.24 -10.98 -17.56
#